data_AF-A0A7V1RG94-F1
#
_entry.id   AF-A0A7V1RG94-F1
#
_cell.length_a   1.000
_cell.length_b   1.000
_cell.length_c   1.000
_cell.angle_alpha   90.00
_cell.angle_beta   90.00
_cell.angle_gamma   90.00
#
_symmetry.space_group_name_H-M   'P 1'
#
loop_
_entity.id
_entity.type
_entity.pdbx_description
1 polymer ?
#
loop_
_entity_poly.entity_id
_entity_poly.type
_entity_poly.pdbx_seq_one_letter_code
_entity_poly.pdbx_strand_id
1 'polypeptide(L)'
;NALREAVAEIKPLFNQCRRCGRWVCKTICWNEAKGLCKECAPVLAEELASAQAVAAQEQVFEKARLADMIPGVDVARAAAAQCPECGAASTGGRFCAECGASLVPKTACGACGAEIKPGAKFCPECGERL
;
A
#
# COMPACT_ATOMS: atom_id res chain seq x y z
N ASN A 1 29.06 -35.98 -19.63
CA ASN A 1 28.69 -34.58 -19.96
C ASN A 1 28.16 -34.02 -18.68
N ALA A 2 28.74 -32.90 -18.24
CA ALA A 2 28.58 -32.32 -16.90
C ALA A 2 27.11 -32.24 -16.44
N LEU A 3 26.17 -31.97 -17.35
CA LEU A 3 24.75 -31.89 -16.99
C LEU A 3 24.19 -33.23 -16.46
N ARG A 4 24.57 -34.37 -17.05
CA ARG A 4 24.09 -35.68 -16.59
C ARG A 4 24.67 -36.08 -15.24
N GLU A 5 25.93 -35.75 -15.00
CA GLU A 5 26.61 -35.99 -13.72
C GLU A 5 25.96 -35.17 -12.60
N ALA A 6 25.72 -33.88 -12.83
CA ALA A 6 25.00 -33.02 -11.89
C ALA A 6 23.58 -33.53 -11.59
N VAL A 7 22.83 -33.98 -12.61
CA VAL A 7 21.49 -34.55 -12.41
C VAL A 7 21.54 -35.84 -11.59
N ALA A 8 22.53 -36.70 -11.81
CA ALA A 8 22.68 -37.94 -11.05
C ALA A 8 22.96 -37.68 -9.56
N GLU A 9 23.75 -36.65 -9.26
CA GLU A 9 24.08 -36.24 -7.89
C GLU A 9 22.87 -35.70 -7.13
N ILE A 10 22.03 -34.87 -7.76
CA ILE A 10 20.90 -34.24 -7.07
C ILE A 10 19.62 -35.08 -7.07
N LYS A 11 19.43 -36.00 -8.04
CA LYS A 11 18.24 -36.87 -8.15
C LYS A 11 17.82 -37.53 -6.82
N PRO A 12 18.71 -38.11 -5.99
CA PRO A 12 18.31 -38.72 -4.73
C PRO A 12 17.77 -37.73 -3.69
N LEU A 13 17.89 -36.41 -3.88
CA LEU A 13 17.40 -35.39 -2.95
C LEU A 13 15.93 -35.00 -3.19
N PHE A 14 15.26 -35.59 -4.18
CA PHE A 14 13.89 -35.26 -4.56
C PHE A 14 12.95 -36.46 -4.45
N ASN A 15 11.69 -36.16 -4.13
CA ASN A 15 10.58 -37.09 -4.18
C ASN A 15 9.52 -36.58 -5.15
N GLN A 16 8.95 -37.49 -5.95
CA GLN A 16 7.78 -37.18 -6.77
C GLN A 16 6.50 -37.47 -5.98
N CYS A 17 5.68 -36.44 -5.78
CA CYS A 17 4.38 -36.58 -5.13
C CYS A 17 3.42 -37.36 -6.03
N ARG A 18 2.85 -38.46 -5.54
CA ARG A 18 1.90 -39.28 -6.29
C ARG A 18 0.51 -38.65 -6.45
N ARG A 19 0.18 -37.64 -5.63
CA ARG A 19 -1.11 -36.92 -5.71
C ARG A 19 -1.09 -35.83 -6.79
N CYS A 20 -0.11 -34.93 -6.75
CA CYS A 20 -0.04 -33.80 -7.67
C CYS A 20 1.00 -33.95 -8.79
N GLY A 21 1.80 -35.03 -8.79
CA GLY A 21 2.83 -35.31 -9.80
C GLY A 21 4.12 -34.48 -9.68
N ARG A 22 4.16 -33.50 -8.77
CA ARG A 22 5.30 -32.57 -8.62
C ARG A 22 6.51 -33.25 -7.98
N TRP A 23 7.70 -32.93 -8.51
CA TRP A 23 8.98 -33.24 -7.86
C TRP A 23 9.31 -32.15 -6.84
N VAL A 24 9.56 -32.54 -5.60
CA VAL A 24 9.88 -31.62 -4.50
C VAL A 24 11.10 -32.14 -3.74
N CYS A 25 11.84 -31.24 -3.09
CA CYS A 25 12.99 -31.66 -2.27
C CYS A 25 12.52 -32.48 -1.06
N LYS A 26 13.33 -33.46 -0.67
CA LYS A 26 13.06 -34.33 0.48
C LYS A 26 13.13 -33.58 1.80
N THR A 27 14.12 -32.71 1.94
CA THR A 27 14.46 -32.09 3.22
C THR A 27 13.43 -31.08 3.72
N ILE A 28 12.81 -30.30 2.82
CA ILE A 28 11.94 -29.18 3.21
C ILE A 28 10.50 -29.38 2.74
N CYS A 29 10.29 -29.81 1.49
CA CYS A 29 8.98 -29.78 0.84
C CYS A 29 8.21 -31.11 0.92
N TRP A 30 8.83 -32.17 1.44
CA TRP A 30 8.22 -33.48 1.58
C TRP A 30 7.69 -33.68 3.01
N ASN A 31 6.48 -34.22 3.13
CA ASN A 31 5.95 -34.69 4.40
C ASN A 31 6.23 -36.19 4.50
N GLU A 32 7.29 -36.56 5.21
CA GLU A 32 7.72 -37.95 5.40
C GLU A 32 6.62 -38.82 6.00
N ALA A 33 5.93 -38.32 7.03
CA ALA A 33 4.90 -39.04 7.76
C ALA A 33 3.67 -39.40 6.90
N LYS A 34 3.43 -38.65 5.81
CA LYS A 34 2.30 -38.87 4.90
C LYS A 34 2.72 -39.34 3.51
N GLY A 35 4.02 -39.40 3.21
CA GLY A 35 4.52 -39.80 1.89
C GLY A 35 4.02 -38.92 0.74
N LEU A 36 3.78 -37.63 1.00
CA LEU A 36 3.25 -36.66 0.04
C LEU A 36 3.97 -35.31 0.18
N CYS A 37 3.88 -34.43 -0.82
CA CYS A 37 4.41 -33.07 -0.66
C CYS A 37 3.58 -32.27 0.34
N LYS A 38 4.18 -31.28 0.99
CA LYS A 38 3.52 -30.44 2.00
C LYS A 38 2.34 -29.61 1.45
N GLU A 39 2.31 -29.32 0.15
CA GLU A 39 1.12 -28.72 -0.48
C GLU A 39 -0.08 -29.69 -0.49
N CYS A 40 0.17 -30.99 -0.66
CA CYS A 40 -0.86 -32.02 -0.74
C CYS A 40 -1.24 -32.62 0.62
N ALA A 41 -0.27 -32.69 1.53
CA ALA A 41 -0.46 -33.14 2.90
C ALA A 41 0.34 -32.22 3.82
N PRO A 42 -0.24 -31.07 4.19
CA PRO A 42 0.42 -30.12 5.07
C PRO A 42 0.77 -30.73 6.43
N VAL A 43 1.86 -30.25 7.03
CA VAL A 43 2.25 -30.64 8.40
C VAL A 43 1.53 -29.70 9.35
N LEU A 44 0.59 -30.22 10.14
CA LEU A 44 -0.31 -29.40 10.97
C LEU A 44 0.42 -28.39 11.88
N ALA A 45 1.55 -28.79 12.48
CA ALA A 45 2.33 -27.89 13.34
C ALA A 45 2.95 -26.72 12.56
N GLU A 46 3.44 -26.96 11.34
CA GLU A 46 3.99 -25.91 10.47
C GLU A 46 2.89 -24.97 10.00
N GLU A 47 1.74 -25.52 9.60
CA GLU A 47 0.56 -24.73 9.20
C GLU A 47 0.02 -23.88 10.35
N LEU A 48 -0.04 -24.42 11.56
CA LEU A 48 -0.47 -23.67 12.74
C LEU A 48 0.47 -22.48 13.00
N ALA A 49 1.79 -22.70 12.95
CA ALA A 49 2.77 -21.63 13.13
C ALA A 49 2.65 -20.55 12.04
N SER A 50 2.47 -20.98 10.78
CA SER A 50 2.24 -20.08 9.64
C SER A 50 0.96 -19.26 9.82
N ALA A 51 -0.16 -19.91 10.16
CA ALA A 51 -1.45 -19.26 10.36
C ALA A 51 -1.41 -18.24 11.51
N GLN A 52 -0.73 -18.56 12.61
CA GLN A 52 -0.52 -17.61 13.72
C GLN A 52 0.28 -16.39 13.28
N ALA A 53 1.35 -16.57 12.50
CA ALA A 53 2.16 -15.46 11.98
C ALA A 53 1.36 -14.56 11.03
N VAL A 54 0.55 -15.14 10.13
CA VAL A 54 -0.33 -14.40 9.22
C VAL A 54 -1.36 -13.59 10.02
N ALA A 55 -2.05 -14.22 10.97
CA ALA A 55 -3.02 -13.52 11.81
C ALA A 55 -2.38 -12.37 12.61
N ALA A 56 -1.18 -12.57 13.13
CA ALA A 56 -0.45 -11.51 13.82
C ALA A 56 -0.10 -10.35 12.88
N GLN A 57 0.34 -10.64 11.65
CA GLN A 57 0.64 -9.62 10.64
C GLN A 57 -0.60 -8.81 10.25
N GLU A 58 -1.74 -9.47 10.03
CA GLU A 58 -3.01 -8.80 9.75
C GLU A 58 -3.43 -7.87 10.89
N GLN A 59 -3.31 -8.32 12.14
CA GLN A 59 -3.59 -7.49 13.31
C GLN A 59 -2.65 -6.28 13.41
N VAL A 60 -1.37 -6.44 13.06
CA VAL A 60 -0.42 -5.32 12.99
C VAL A 60 -0.88 -4.28 11.98
N PHE A 61 -1.25 -4.70 10.77
CA PHE A 61 -1.73 -3.78 9.74
C PHE A 61 -3.03 -3.09 10.13
N GLU A 62 -3.96 -3.80 10.76
CA GLU A 62 -5.21 -3.21 11.22
C GLU A 62 -4.96 -2.13 12.28
N LYS A 63 -4.13 -2.43 13.28
CA LYS A 63 -3.76 -1.43 14.30
C LYS A 63 -3.03 -0.23 13.70
N ALA A 64 -2.16 -0.45 12.72
CA ALA A 64 -1.44 0.63 12.05
C ALA A 64 -2.39 1.57 11.28
N ARG A 65 -3.46 1.03 10.66
CA ARG A 65 -4.49 1.84 9.99
C ARG A 65 -5.32 2.67 10.95
N LEU A 66 -5.57 2.15 12.15
CA LEU A 66 -6.36 2.82 13.18
C LEU A 66 -5.57 3.84 13.98
N ALA A 67 -4.23 3.76 13.95
CA ALA A 67 -3.38 4.73 14.63
C ALA A 67 -3.45 6.09 13.91
N ASP A 68 -3.72 7.16 14.67
CA ASP A 68 -3.52 8.51 14.17
C ASP A 68 -2.01 8.79 14.07
N MET A 69 -1.50 8.73 12.84
CA MET A 69 -0.09 8.95 12.53
C MET A 69 0.26 10.43 12.37
N ILE A 70 -0.72 11.33 12.47
CA ILE A 70 -0.58 12.77 12.22
C ILE A 70 -1.39 13.62 13.22
N PRO A 71 -1.18 13.49 14.55
CA PRO A 71 -2.03 14.09 15.60
C PRO A 71 -2.04 15.63 15.68
N GLY A 72 -1.50 16.34 14.69
CA GLY A 72 -1.54 17.79 14.57
C GLY A 72 -1.77 18.30 13.14
N VAL A 73 -2.09 17.41 12.20
CA VAL A 73 -2.34 17.79 10.81
C VAL A 73 -3.84 17.87 10.57
N ASP A 74 -4.32 19.08 10.27
CA ASP A 74 -5.69 19.32 9.84
C ASP A 74 -5.88 18.86 8.39
N VAL A 75 -6.39 17.64 8.22
CA VAL A 75 -6.66 17.03 6.91
C VAL A 75 -7.83 17.67 6.16
N ALA A 76 -8.67 18.47 6.83
CA ALA A 76 -9.74 19.21 6.17
C ALA A 76 -9.23 20.50 5.50
N ARG A 77 -8.02 20.94 5.83
CA ARG A 77 -7.40 22.12 5.22
C ARG A 77 -6.84 21.76 3.84
N ALA A 78 -7.39 22.40 2.80
CA ALA A 78 -6.85 22.31 1.45
C ALA A 78 -5.36 22.73 1.43
N ALA A 79 -4.49 21.80 1.07
CA ALA A 79 -3.06 22.01 0.91
C ALA A 79 -2.67 21.86 -0.56
N ALA A 80 -2.14 22.92 -1.15
CA ALA A 80 -1.46 22.81 -2.44
C ALA A 80 -0.09 22.14 -2.21
N ALA A 81 0.29 21.15 -3.02
CA ALA A 81 1.61 20.52 -2.95
C ALA A 81 2.72 21.42 -3.49
N GLN A 82 2.37 22.32 -4.41
CA GLN A 82 3.28 23.26 -5.07
C GLN A 82 2.62 24.63 -5.22
N CYS A 83 3.45 25.67 -5.30
CA CYS A 83 2.99 27.02 -5.56
C CYS A 83 2.56 27.17 -7.02
N PRO A 84 1.34 27.68 -7.31
CA PRO A 84 0.88 27.88 -8.69
C PRO A 84 1.63 29.01 -9.42
N GLU A 85 2.24 29.95 -8.68
CA GLU A 85 2.95 31.10 -9.27
C GLU A 85 4.43 30.81 -9.55
N CYS A 86 5.14 30.14 -8.66
CA CYS A 86 6.59 29.92 -8.79
C CYS A 86 7.00 28.44 -8.89
N GLY A 87 6.08 27.49 -8.72
CA GLY A 87 6.35 26.04 -8.77
C GLY A 87 7.07 25.46 -7.53
N ALA A 88 7.47 26.29 -6.57
CA ALA A 88 8.15 25.82 -5.35
C ALA A 88 7.26 24.88 -4.52
N ALA A 89 7.88 23.90 -3.84
CA ALA A 89 7.17 22.99 -2.95
C ALA A 89 6.53 23.74 -1.79
N SER A 90 5.27 23.40 -1.50
CA SER A 90 4.53 23.98 -0.37
C SER A 90 4.88 23.27 0.92
N THR A 91 5.09 24.04 1.98
CA THR A 91 5.33 23.53 3.34
C THR A 91 4.05 23.41 4.17
N GLY A 92 2.87 23.44 3.53
CA GLY A 92 1.56 23.43 4.20
C GLY A 92 1.12 24.79 4.77
N GLY A 93 1.89 25.85 4.51
CA GLY A 93 1.54 27.24 4.84
C GLY A 93 0.37 27.80 4.01
N ARG A 94 -0.18 28.95 4.42
CA ARG A 94 -1.18 29.71 3.63
C ARG A 94 -0.54 30.46 2.46
N PHE A 95 0.75 30.74 2.56
CA PHE A 95 1.55 31.48 1.60
C PHE A 95 2.80 30.68 1.24
N CYS A 96 3.28 30.84 0.02
CA CYS A 96 4.53 30.27 -0.43
C CYS A 96 5.70 30.92 0.33
N ALA A 97 6.62 30.11 0.86
CA ALA A 97 7.79 30.60 1.58
C ALA A 97 8.80 31.32 0.67
N GLU A 98 8.79 31.02 -0.63
CA GLU A 98 9.73 31.58 -1.62
C GLU A 98 9.20 32.87 -2.24
N CYS A 99 7.96 32.89 -2.74
CA CYS A 99 7.41 34.03 -3.48
C CYS A 99 6.29 34.79 -2.75
N GLY A 100 5.84 34.32 -1.59
CA GLY A 100 4.76 34.95 -0.82
C GLY A 100 3.35 34.78 -1.41
N ALA A 101 3.20 34.14 -2.57
CA ALA A 101 1.89 33.94 -3.20
C ALA A 101 0.97 33.06 -2.33
N SER A 102 -0.34 33.36 -2.35
CA SER A 102 -1.35 32.57 -1.63
C SER A 102 -1.47 31.18 -2.22
N LEU A 103 -1.35 30.16 -1.36
CA LEU A 103 -1.53 28.74 -1.72
C LEU A 103 -2.97 28.27 -1.51
N VAL A 104 -3.84 29.13 -0.97
CA VAL A 104 -5.26 28.85 -0.84
C VAL A 104 -5.91 28.98 -2.23
N PRO A 105 -6.61 27.94 -2.72
CA PRO A 105 -7.33 28.02 -3.99
C PRO A 105 -8.33 29.17 -3.95
N LYS A 106 -8.22 30.09 -4.91
CA LYS A 106 -9.22 31.14 -5.12
C LYS A 106 -10.41 30.51 -5.83
N THR A 107 -11.56 30.44 -5.15
CA THR A 107 -12.83 30.07 -5.79
C THR A 107 -13.32 31.25 -6.62
N ALA A 108 -13.48 31.08 -7.93
CA ALA A 108 -14.00 32.12 -8.82
C ALA A 108 -15.47 31.84 -9.21
N CYS A 109 -16.25 32.89 -9.46
CA CYS A 109 -17.65 32.76 -9.87
C CYS A 109 -17.73 32.21 -11.29
N GLY A 110 -18.48 31.11 -11.50
CA GLY A 110 -18.68 30.57 -12.85
C GLY A 110 -19.41 31.52 -13.81
N ALA A 111 -20.22 32.45 -13.29
CA ALA A 111 -21.02 33.38 -14.09
C ALA A 111 -20.31 34.71 -14.40
N CYS A 112 -19.61 35.31 -13.43
CA CYS A 112 -18.98 36.63 -13.61
C CYS A 112 -17.46 36.64 -13.43
N GLY A 113 -16.83 35.52 -13.06
CA GLY A 113 -15.39 35.42 -12.83
C GLY A 113 -14.87 36.10 -11.57
N ALA A 114 -15.73 36.75 -10.77
CA ALA A 114 -15.33 37.41 -9.54
C ALA A 114 -14.74 36.42 -8.51
N GLU A 115 -13.72 36.87 -7.75
CA GLU A 115 -13.15 36.10 -6.65
C GLU A 115 -14.15 35.98 -5.49
N ILE A 116 -14.36 34.75 -5.04
CA ILE A 116 -15.28 34.39 -3.98
C ILE A 116 -14.48 33.74 -2.86
N LYS A 117 -14.78 34.11 -1.62
CA LYS A 117 -14.25 33.40 -0.46
C LYS A 117 -14.76 31.96 -0.42
N PRO A 118 -13.91 30.98 -0.08
CA PRO A 118 -14.34 29.59 0.10
C PRO A 118 -15.51 29.51 1.10
N GLY A 119 -16.63 28.91 0.69
CA GLY A 119 -17.82 28.74 1.53
C GLY A 119 -18.93 29.79 1.37
N ALA A 120 -18.82 30.75 0.45
CA ALA A 120 -19.93 31.67 0.15
C ALA A 120 -21.04 30.98 -0.66
N LYS A 121 -22.31 31.18 -0.28
CA LYS A 121 -23.49 30.60 -0.96
C LYS A 121 -23.97 31.40 -2.17
N PHE A 122 -23.55 32.66 -2.26
CA PHE A 122 -23.94 33.61 -3.32
C PHE A 122 -22.72 34.45 -3.71
N CYS A 123 -22.62 34.81 -4.98
CA CYS A 123 -21.59 35.71 -5.47
C CYS A 123 -21.85 37.14 -4.97
N PRO A 124 -20.87 37.81 -4.33
CA PRO A 124 -21.05 39.17 -3.84
C PRO A 124 -21.16 40.23 -4.95
N GLU A 125 -20.71 39.91 -6.17
CA GLU A 125 -20.71 40.85 -7.30
C GLU A 125 -21.96 40.68 -8.19
N CYS A 126 -22.30 39.45 -8.59
CA CYS A 126 -23.41 39.21 -9.51
C CYS A 126 -24.66 38.60 -8.86
N GLY A 127 -24.61 38.23 -7.57
CA GLY A 127 -25.73 37.61 -6.87
C GLY A 127 -26.03 36.15 -7.27
N GLU A 128 -25.28 35.59 -8.22
CA GLU A 128 -25.44 34.20 -8.68
C GLU A 128 -25.23 33.20 -7.54
N ARG A 129 -25.98 32.10 -7.56
CA ARG A 129 -25.85 31.03 -6.56
C ARG A 129 -24.65 30.15 -6.90
N LEU A 130 -23.82 29.84 -5.90
CA LEU A 130 -22.54 29.14 -6.04
C LEU A 130 -22.61 27.66 -5.64
#